data_AF-A0A932XZ44-F1
#
_entry.id   AF-A0A932XZ44-F1
#
_cell.length_a   1.000
_cell.length_b   1.000
_cell.length_c   1.000
_cell.angle_alpha   90.00
_cell.angle_beta   90.00
_cell.angle_gamma   90.00
#
_symmetry.space_group_name_H-M   'P 1'
#
loop_
_entity.id
_entity.type
_entity.pdbx_description
1 polymer ?
#
loop_
_entity_poly.entity_id
_entity_poly.type
_entity_poly.pdbx_seq_one_letter_code
_entity_poly.pdbx_strand_id
1 'polypeptide(L)'
;MLEAFSIISLVFIGALIYKQKSKKTFCSICAAIAITWLLMLVLLKAGAYEDKILLGLLIGQSITGLYYFGLRRLPKSLRIFTLPFFLTLTAVFYLLLSGKFAAAAFGLLTLLWAAAWLIFVNRNDPGKKTLAKAVANCCEDA
;
A
#
# COMPACT_ATOMS: atom_id res chain seq x y z
N MET A 1 3.75 -10.51 20.25
CA MET A 1 2.29 -10.35 20.03
C MET A 1 1.62 -9.44 21.05
N LEU A 2 1.58 -9.76 22.36
CA LEU A 2 0.88 -8.94 23.37
C LEU A 2 1.29 -7.45 23.34
N GLU A 3 2.59 -7.17 23.32
CA GLU A 3 3.15 -5.82 23.20
C GLU A 3 2.56 -5.03 22.02
N ALA A 4 2.39 -5.69 20.88
CA ALA A 4 1.87 -5.06 19.69
C ALA A 4 0.40 -4.70 19.82
N PHE A 5 -0.43 -5.60 20.36
CA PHE A 5 -1.86 -5.32 20.60
C PHE A 5 -2.05 -4.20 21.63
N SER A 6 -1.22 -4.16 22.67
CA SER A 6 -1.23 -3.10 23.67
C SER A 6 -0.87 -1.74 23.05
N ILE A 7 0.21 -1.67 22.26
CA ILE A 7 0.63 -0.44 21.59
C ILE A 7 -0.45 0.03 20.61
N ILE A 8 -0.98 -0.85 19.75
CA ILE A 8 -2.05 -0.49 18.79
C ILE A 8 -3.25 0.09 19.53
N SER A 9 -3.69 -0.55 20.62
CA SER A 9 -4.84 -0.08 21.41
C SER A 9 -4.58 1.29 22.03
N LEU A 10 -3.41 1.50 22.64
CA LEU A 10 -3.03 2.78 23.25
C LEU A 10 -2.95 3.90 22.22
N VAL A 11 -2.28 3.65 21.09
CA VAL A 11 -2.16 4.61 19.99
C VAL A 11 -3.53 4.91 19.39
N PHE A 12 -4.40 3.91 19.27
CA PHE A 12 -5.77 4.10 18.78
C PHE A 12 -6.58 5.03 19.68
N ILE A 13 -6.56 4.81 21.00
CA ILE A 13 -7.24 5.67 21.97
C ILE A 13 -6.69 7.10 21.87
N GLY A 14 -5.36 7.26 21.83
CA GLY A 14 -4.72 8.57 21.66
C GLY A 14 -5.12 9.27 20.36
N ALA A 15 -5.14 8.55 19.24
CA ALA A 15 -5.56 9.06 17.95
C ALA A 15 -7.04 9.46 17.92
N LEU A 16 -7.90 8.78 18.67
CA LEU A 16 -9.33 9.10 18.80
C LEU A 16 -9.53 10.39 19.59
N ILE A 17 -8.84 10.56 20.73
CA ILE A 17 -8.86 11.78 21.52
C ILE A 17 -8.34 12.98 20.70
N TYR A 18 -7.23 12.78 19.97
CA TYR A 18 -6.67 13.82 19.11
C TYR A 18 -7.62 14.21 17.97
N LYS A 19 -8.29 13.23 17.35
CA LYS A 19 -9.30 13.48 16.31
C LYS A 19 -10.44 14.35 16.82
N GLN A 20 -10.92 14.07 18.04
CA GLN A 20 -12.01 14.85 18.65
C GLN A 20 -11.61 16.31 18.87
N LYS A 21 -10.34 16.58 19.21
CA LYS A 21 -9.82 17.95 19.36
C LYS A 21 -9.52 18.66 18.04
N SER A 22 -9.04 17.94 17.03
CA SER A 22 -8.44 18.55 15.84
C SER A 22 -9.43 18.86 14.69
N LYS A 23 -10.72 18.47 14.77
CA LYS A 23 -11.72 18.58 13.67
C LYS A 23 -11.27 18.01 12.31
N LYS A 24 -10.14 17.30 12.24
CA LYS A 24 -9.60 16.71 11.01
C LYS A 24 -10.29 15.38 10.70
N THR A 25 -10.56 15.15 9.42
CA THR A 25 -11.29 13.97 8.91
C THR A 25 -10.36 12.82 8.54
N PHE A 26 -9.41 12.45 9.41
CA PHE A 26 -8.59 11.25 9.18
C PHE A 26 -9.16 10.01 9.91
N CYS A 27 -8.82 8.82 9.41
CA CYS A 27 -9.20 7.56 10.05
C CYS A 27 -8.27 7.27 11.23
N SER A 28 -8.82 7.23 12.45
CA SER A 28 -8.04 6.96 13.66
C SER A 28 -7.41 5.57 13.66
N ILE A 29 -8.07 4.57 13.06
CA ILE A 29 -7.52 3.21 12.91
C ILE A 29 -6.29 3.23 11.98
N CYS A 30 -6.40 3.87 10.81
CA CYS A 30 -5.28 3.96 9.87
C CYS A 30 -4.09 4.68 10.49
N ALA A 31 -4.34 5.77 11.24
CA ALA A 31 -3.28 6.47 11.97
C ALA A 31 -2.65 5.58 13.04
N ALA A 32 -3.46 4.83 13.79
CA ALA A 32 -2.96 3.95 14.84
C ALA A 32 -2.07 2.83 14.30
N ILE A 33 -2.54 2.14 13.26
CA ILE A 33 -1.75 1.09 12.58
C ILE A 33 -0.46 1.70 12.02
N ALA A 34 -0.55 2.85 11.35
CA ALA A 34 0.60 3.53 10.75
C ALA A 34 1.68 3.89 11.77
N ILE A 35 1.28 4.53 12.86
CA ILE A 35 2.18 4.92 13.93
C ILE A 35 2.78 3.69 14.62
N THR A 36 1.97 2.65 14.84
CA THR A 36 2.44 1.41 15.50
C THR A 36 3.54 0.74 14.69
N TRP A 37 3.31 0.50 13.38
CA TRP A 37 4.32 -0.20 12.58
C TRP A 37 5.56 0.67 12.37
N LEU A 38 5.42 2.00 12.28
CA LEU A 38 6.56 2.92 12.23
C LEU A 38 7.42 2.81 13.49
N LEU A 39 6.78 2.80 14.67
CA LEU A 39 7.46 2.61 15.95
C LEU A 39 8.19 1.26 15.97
N MET A 40 7.49 0.18 15.64
CA MET A 40 8.06 -1.17 15.59
C MET A 40 9.19 -1.32 14.57
N LEU A 41 9.12 -0.63 13.44
CA LEU A 41 10.20 -0.63 12.44
C LEU A 41 11.46 0.02 13.00
N VAL A 42 11.32 1.10 13.78
CA VAL A 42 12.46 1.73 14.47
C VAL A 42 13.03 0.78 15.52
N LEU A 43 12.18 0.13 16.34
CA LEU A 43 12.65 -0.88 17.30
C LEU A 43 13.32 -2.08 16.62
N LEU A 44 12.81 -2.54 15.48
CA LEU A 44 13.39 -3.63 14.70
C LEU A 44 14.81 -3.26 14.24
N LYS A 45 14.99 -2.03 13.75
CA LYS A 45 16.32 -1.54 13.33
C LYS A 45 17.26 -1.32 14.52
N ALA A 46 16.74 -0.99 15.69
CA ALA A 46 17.51 -0.88 16.93
C ALA A 46 17.83 -2.26 17.58
N GLY A 47 17.32 -3.36 17.02
CA GLY A 47 17.50 -4.71 17.57
C GLY A 47 16.64 -5.02 18.80
N ALA A 48 15.71 -4.14 19.17
CA ALA A 48 14.83 -4.29 20.33
C ALA A 48 13.51 -5.02 20.01
N TYR A 49 13.30 -5.40 18.75
CA TYR A 49 12.11 -6.10 18.28
C TYR A 49 12.48 -7.07 17.17
N GLU A 50 11.97 -8.31 17.21
CA GLU A 50 12.40 -9.38 16.28
C GLU A 50 11.27 -9.93 15.40
N ASP A 51 10.02 -9.68 15.76
CA ASP A 51 8.84 -10.28 15.10
C ASP A 51 8.52 -9.56 13.77
N LYS A 52 9.29 -9.92 12.73
CA LYS A 52 9.12 -9.41 11.37
C LYS A 52 7.80 -9.81 10.71
N ILE A 53 7.18 -10.90 11.18
CA ILE A 53 5.92 -11.38 10.62
C ILE A 53 4.82 -10.38 10.98
N LEU A 54 4.66 -10.08 12.26
CA LEU A 54 3.62 -9.16 12.71
C LEU A 54 3.80 -7.76 12.13
N LEU A 55 5.05 -7.27 12.05
CA LEU A 55 5.36 -6.00 11.39
C LEU A 55 4.97 -6.01 9.91
N GLY A 56 5.27 -7.10 9.19
CA GLY A 56 4.85 -7.30 7.81
C GLY A 56 3.34 -7.25 7.61
N LEU A 57 2.55 -7.85 8.52
CA LEU A 57 1.09 -7.79 8.47
C LEU A 57 0.56 -6.35 8.64
N LEU A 58 1.09 -5.60 9.61
CA LEU A 58 0.67 -4.20 9.86
C LEU A 58 1.00 -3.27 8.68
N ILE A 59 2.17 -3.49 8.07
CA ILE A 59 2.57 -2.82 6.84
C ILE A 59 1.61 -3.19 5.70
N GLY A 60 1.26 -4.48 5.55
CA GLY A 60 0.32 -4.95 4.55
C GLY A 60 -1.05 -4.27 4.62
N GLN A 61 -1.59 -4.11 5.83
CA GLN A 61 -2.84 -3.37 6.08
C GLN A 61 -2.73 -1.88 5.70
N SER A 62 -1.56 -1.29 5.87
CA SER A 62 -1.30 0.10 5.46
C SER A 62 -1.17 0.25 3.95
N ILE A 63 -0.50 -0.70 3.28
CA ILE A 63 -0.36 -0.74 1.82
C ILE A 63 -1.74 -0.82 1.16
N THR A 64 -2.60 -1.73 1.60
CA THR A 64 -3.95 -1.88 1.03
C THR A 64 -4.80 -0.65 1.29
N GLY A 65 -4.74 -0.09 2.51
CA GLY A 65 -5.42 1.17 2.84
C GLY A 65 -5.00 2.33 1.94
N LEU A 66 -3.69 2.51 1.73
CA LEU A 66 -3.15 3.56 0.85
C LEU A 66 -3.52 3.33 -0.62
N TYR A 67 -3.45 2.08 -1.07
CA TYR A 67 -3.82 1.67 -2.41
C TYR A 67 -5.29 1.99 -2.72
N TYR A 68 -6.24 1.60 -1.86
CA TYR A 68 -7.66 1.90 -2.08
C TYR A 68 -7.96 3.39 -1.96
N PHE A 69 -7.27 4.10 -1.06
CA PHE A 69 -7.38 5.55 -0.96
C PHE A 69 -6.95 6.26 -2.26
N GLY A 70 -5.84 5.84 -2.85
CA GLY A 70 -5.37 6.32 -4.15
C GLY A 70 -6.32 5.95 -5.29
N LEU A 71 -6.77 4.68 -5.31
CA LEU A 71 -7.68 4.16 -6.35
C LEU A 71 -9.00 4.93 -6.42
N ARG A 72 -9.56 5.34 -5.28
CA ARG A 72 -10.80 6.16 -5.22
C ARG A 72 -10.64 7.55 -5.82
N ARG A 73 -9.42 8.09 -5.88
CA ARG A 73 -9.13 9.42 -6.44
C ARG A 73 -8.67 9.36 -7.90
N LEU A 74 -8.30 8.19 -8.40
CA LEU A 74 -7.79 8.01 -9.76
C LEU A 74 -8.96 7.94 -10.78
N PRO A 75 -8.86 8.66 -11.91
CA PRO A 75 -9.82 8.52 -12.99
C PRO A 75 -9.76 7.10 -13.57
N LYS A 76 -10.92 6.57 -14.02
CA LYS A 76 -11.03 5.21 -14.57
C LYS A 76 -10.01 4.91 -15.67
N SER A 77 -9.67 5.92 -16.45
CA SER A 77 -8.69 5.86 -17.53
C SER A 77 -7.27 5.47 -17.09
N LEU A 78 -6.89 5.74 -15.83
CA LEU A 78 -5.58 5.43 -15.26
C LEU A 78 -5.58 4.14 -14.43
N ARG A 79 -6.71 3.45 -14.30
CA ARG A 79 -6.79 2.18 -13.55
C ARG A 79 -6.00 1.03 -14.17
N ILE A 80 -5.49 1.19 -15.39
CA ILE A 80 -4.56 0.23 -16.02
C ILE A 80 -3.24 0.14 -15.23
N PHE A 81 -2.85 1.20 -14.53
CA PHE A 81 -1.63 1.24 -13.69
C PHE A 81 -1.82 0.68 -12.28
N THR A 82 -3.00 0.14 -11.97
CA THR A 82 -3.35 -0.27 -10.61
C THR A 82 -2.47 -1.41 -10.10
N LEU A 83 -2.26 -2.46 -10.90
CA LEU A 83 -1.39 -3.58 -10.56
C LEU A 83 0.09 -3.15 -10.38
N PRO A 84 0.72 -2.45 -11.34
CA PRO A 84 2.11 -2.01 -11.16
C PRO A 84 2.23 -1.04 -9.98
N PHE A 85 1.24 -0.19 -9.71
CA PHE A 85 1.23 0.68 -8.54
C PHE A 85 1.20 -0.11 -7.22
N PHE A 86 0.33 -1.10 -7.10
CA PHE A 86 0.25 -1.97 -5.91
C PHE A 86 1.54 -2.74 -5.66
N LEU A 87 2.14 -3.31 -6.71
CA LEU A 87 3.42 -3.99 -6.63
C LEU A 87 4.56 -3.04 -6.29
N THR A 88 4.50 -1.79 -6.77
CA THR A 88 5.50 -0.76 -6.44
C THR A 88 5.46 -0.44 -4.96
N LEU A 89 4.26 -0.22 -4.39
CA LEU A 89 4.08 -0.03 -2.95
C LEU A 89 4.65 -1.22 -2.17
N THR A 90 4.26 -2.45 -2.54
CA THR A 90 4.76 -3.67 -1.89
C THR A 90 6.29 -3.78 -1.95
N ALA A 91 6.91 -3.49 -3.09
CA ALA A 91 8.37 -3.53 -3.25
C ALA A 91 9.09 -2.47 -2.40
N VAL A 92 8.54 -1.24 -2.34
CA VAL A 92 9.10 -0.16 -1.50
C VAL A 92 9.09 -0.55 -0.03
N PHE A 93 7.96 -1.07 0.47
CA PHE A 93 7.86 -1.50 1.87
C PHE A 93 8.69 -2.76 2.17
N TYR A 94 8.81 -3.69 1.21
CA TYR A 94 9.70 -4.84 1.33
C TYR A 94 11.17 -4.40 1.44
N LEU A 95 11.60 -3.45 0.61
CA LEU A 95 12.94 -2.89 0.67
C LEU A 95 13.17 -2.18 2.02
N LEU A 96 12.17 -1.46 2.51
CA LEU A 96 12.22 -0.78 3.81
C LEU A 96 12.37 -1.76 4.98
N LEU A 97 11.69 -2.91 4.92
CA LEU A 97 11.67 -3.93 5.97
C LEU A 97 12.91 -4.84 5.93
N SER A 98 13.29 -5.31 4.73
CA SER A 98 14.36 -6.30 4.56
C SER A 98 15.74 -5.67 4.35
N GLY A 99 15.80 -4.44 3.85
CA GLY A 99 17.02 -3.81 3.35
C GLY A 99 17.62 -4.49 2.11
N LYS A 100 16.96 -5.52 1.57
CA LYS A 100 17.48 -6.32 0.46
C LYS A 100 16.87 -5.85 -0.86
N PHE A 101 17.75 -5.45 -1.77
CA PHE A 101 17.34 -5.11 -3.13
C PHE A 101 17.17 -6.39 -3.95
N ALA A 102 15.92 -6.70 -4.32
CA ALA A 102 15.60 -7.84 -5.16
C ALA A 102 15.56 -7.41 -6.64
N ALA A 103 16.71 -7.44 -7.32
CA ALA A 103 16.84 -6.97 -8.71
C ALA A 103 15.80 -7.60 -9.66
N ALA A 104 15.49 -8.89 -9.48
CA ALA A 104 14.47 -9.58 -10.27
C ALA A 104 13.06 -8.99 -10.08
N ALA A 105 12.67 -8.64 -8.84
CA ALA A 105 11.38 -8.04 -8.54
C ALA A 105 11.25 -6.64 -9.15
N PHE A 106 12.33 -5.84 -9.08
CA PHE A 106 12.39 -4.54 -9.73
C PHE A 106 12.36 -4.65 -11.27
N GLY A 107 13.04 -5.65 -11.85
CA GLY A 107 12.96 -5.95 -13.29
C GLY A 107 11.54 -6.28 -13.74
N LEU A 108 10.84 -7.17 -13.02
CA LEU A 108 9.44 -7.49 -13.29
C LEU A 108 8.54 -6.23 -13.18
N LEU A 109 8.77 -5.40 -12.17
CA LEU A 109 8.07 -4.13 -11.99
C LEU A 109 8.26 -3.18 -13.17
N THR A 110 9.48 -3.02 -13.67
CA THR A 110 9.74 -2.18 -14.85
C THR A 110 9.01 -2.71 -16.09
N LEU A 111 8.98 -4.03 -16.28
CA LEU A 111 8.27 -4.66 -17.39
C LEU A 111 6.75 -4.49 -17.27
N LEU A 112 6.19 -4.63 -16.07
CA LEU A 112 4.76 -4.39 -15.80
C LEU A 112 4.37 -2.93 -16.04
N TRP A 113 5.21 -1.98 -15.62
CA TRP A 113 5.01 -0.56 -15.90
C TRP A 113 5.06 -0.26 -17.39
N ALA A 114 6.06 -0.80 -18.10
CA ALA A 114 6.17 -0.66 -19.55
C ALA A 114 4.97 -1.27 -20.29
N ALA A 115 4.51 -2.46 -19.88
CA ALA A 115 3.33 -3.10 -20.44
C ALA A 115 2.06 -2.28 -20.19
N ALA A 116 1.86 -1.77 -18.96
CA ALA A 116 0.74 -0.90 -18.64
C ALA A 116 0.75 0.39 -19.47
N TRP A 117 1.93 0.98 -19.67
CA TRP A 117 2.11 2.17 -20.50
C TRP A 117 1.78 1.89 -21.98
N LEU A 118 2.27 0.78 -22.51
CA LEU A 118 2.01 0.36 -23.89
C LEU A 118 0.52 0.09 -24.14
N ILE A 119 -0.17 -0.52 -23.18
CA ILE A 119 -1.63 -0.70 -23.23
C ILE A 119 -2.34 0.66 -23.16
N PHE A 120 -1.88 1.57 -22.30
CA PHE A 120 -2.47 2.90 -22.13
C PHE A 120 -2.37 3.74 -23.41
N VAL A 121 -1.23 3.73 -24.10
CA VAL A 121 -1.04 4.45 -25.38
C VAL A 121 -1.87 3.82 -26.50
N ASN A 122 -1.90 2.49 -26.59
CA ASN A 122 -2.63 1.76 -27.64
C ASN A 122 -4.15 1.63 -27.40
N ARG A 123 -4.71 2.25 -26.34
CA ARG A 123 -6.13 2.11 -25.99
C ARG A 123 -7.11 2.73 -27.00
N ASN A 124 -6.63 3.65 -27.84
CA ASN A 124 -7.45 4.31 -28.86
C ASN A 124 -7.57 3.48 -30.15
N ASP A 125 -6.86 2.35 -30.24
CA ASP A 125 -6.85 1.49 -31.41
C ASP A 125 -8.14 0.63 -31.46
N PRO A 126 -8.94 0.67 -32.55
CA PRO A 126 -10.29 0.11 -32.59
C PRO A 126 -10.36 -1.42 -32.36
N GLY A 127 -9.28 -2.17 -32.57
CA GLY A 127 -9.24 -3.63 -32.45
C GLY A 127 -8.84 -4.19 -31.07
N LYS A 128 -8.34 -3.37 -30.13
CA LYS A 128 -7.75 -3.84 -28.85
C LYS A 128 -8.51 -3.38 -27.60
N LYS A 129 -9.76 -2.93 -27.76
CA LYS A 129 -10.61 -2.40 -26.68
C LYS A 129 -10.91 -3.42 -25.57
N THR A 130 -10.81 -4.73 -25.83
CA THR A 130 -11.25 -5.79 -24.90
C THR A 130 -10.31 -5.98 -23.71
N LEU A 131 -8.98 -5.98 -23.94
CA LEU A 131 -7.98 -6.21 -22.88
C LEU A 131 -7.83 -4.98 -21.97
N ALA A 132 -7.77 -3.79 -22.54
CA ALA A 132 -7.70 -2.55 -21.76
C ALA A 132 -8.95 -2.37 -20.88
N LYS A 133 -10.12 -2.77 -21.37
CA LYS A 133 -11.38 -2.74 -20.62
C LYS A 133 -11.44 -3.83 -19.55
N ALA A 134 -10.96 -5.04 -19.83
CA ALA A 134 -10.86 -6.11 -18.82
C ALA A 134 -9.96 -5.70 -17.64
N VAL A 135 -8.77 -5.13 -17.91
CA VAL A 135 -7.84 -4.68 -16.86
C VAL A 135 -8.39 -3.47 -16.09
N ALA A 136 -9.04 -2.51 -16.77
CA ALA A 136 -9.65 -1.36 -16.11
C ALA A 136 -10.85 -1.76 -15.23
N ASN A 137 -11.57 -2.81 -15.63
CA ASN A 137 -12.74 -3.33 -14.91
C ASN A 137 -12.37 -4.29 -13.77
N CYS A 138 -11.17 -4.91 -13.77
CA CYS A 138 -10.70 -5.79 -12.68
C CYS A 138 -10.73 -5.16 -11.28
N CYS A 139 -10.84 -3.82 -11.18
CA CYS A 139 -10.97 -3.12 -9.91
C CYS A 139 -12.27 -2.31 -9.80
N GLU A 140 -13.27 -2.60 -10.62
CA GLU A 140 -14.60 -1.98 -10.59
C GLU A 140 -15.64 -2.83 -9.85
N ASP A 141 -15.41 -4.14 -9.71
CA ASP A 141 -16.31 -5.09 -9.04
C ASP A 141 -16.10 -5.20 -7.50
N ALA A 142 -15.45 -4.20 -6.87
CA ALA A 142 -15.15 -4.20 -5.42
C ALA A 142 -15.82 -3.04 -4.67
#